data_AF-A0A418BT53-F1
#
_entry.id   AF-A0A418BT53-F1
#
_cell.length_a   1.000
_cell.length_b   1.000
_cell.length_c   1.000
_cell.angle_alpha   90.00
_cell.angle_beta   90.00
_cell.angle_gamma   90.00
#
_symmetry.space_group_name_H-M   'P 1'
#
loop_
_entity.id
_entity.type
_entity.pdbx_description
1 polymer ?
#
loop_
_entity_poly.entity_id
_entity_poly.type
_entity_poly.pdbx_seq_one_letter_code
_entity_poly.pdbx_strand_id
1 'polypeptide(L)'
;MLRWGVASDTALRQLQGTTLKLRITTTSGKVKSTTLVSFQLTLPHALDGFYMDIPAGLQCLFEERLLFETLHRLEPRFLWGMYTSVSATTGLAGSRYRLHFLGSEIPSTMLLDGRMVEEFIFRGRCVRVYGRGWFFRDKRLARLDLDSITASKAPVIPSTPPPPPTTAPQATPAKRQKTTTKDPSEWTEVRRKTPSVQPAPYRVHTHGRPWTSPNAFAALHERWHVGHAVHQATHDGVVFESIIPELHTLDNDHAHLTTDEYVTCPKPTKGKVSHLEVPVDELLSELQSLEGKSIAAVQHLASHVEDAVRGSAFNLANLVDSGRVDSICTMMARHPEDFGIQLHHLFAADRPTFELLIRQRLLHRWLRATWGGSASFDQLYTKSFGHKMTRASMLELFRALQQSDYLAPIVSETDDGDELTLSRFDLELVLALAEVLAAAHSPLYFGSDAAIMVSTECTMEIIPTHRGVRSLTAPTMLNVLMSTHVGEELWRIMETMFAGDDDMHRVMVNLYDIHESGFINLPSIGITRWDQELGRFVVPTDEIEDPAIPADESTMTPVVNRQY
;
A
#
# COMPACT_ATOMS: atom_id res chain seq x y z
N MET A 1 -19.80 5.54 32.80
CA MET A 1 -18.92 4.36 32.81
C MET A 1 -17.49 4.87 32.72
N LEU A 2 -16.68 4.70 33.77
CA LEU A 2 -15.24 5.05 33.72
C LEU A 2 -14.51 3.90 33.04
N ARG A 3 -13.92 4.14 31.86
CA ARG A 3 -13.11 3.16 31.13
C ARG A 3 -11.64 3.52 31.33
N TRP A 4 -10.83 2.55 31.74
CA TRP A 4 -9.39 2.71 31.96
C TRP A 4 -8.67 1.73 31.03
N GLY A 5 -7.63 2.21 30.34
CA GLY A 5 -6.68 1.37 29.60
C GLY A 5 -5.37 1.30 30.36
N VAL A 6 -4.79 0.11 30.48
CA VAL A 6 -3.41 -0.05 30.96
C VAL A 6 -2.50 -0.02 29.73
N ALA A 7 -1.54 0.90 29.70
CA ALA A 7 -0.75 1.24 28.52
C ALA A 7 0.28 0.17 28.10
N SER A 8 0.61 -0.81 28.97
CA SER A 8 1.60 -1.86 28.66
C SER A 8 1.42 -3.11 29.53
N ASP A 9 1.94 -4.26 29.08
CA ASP A 9 1.95 -5.51 29.85
C ASP A 9 2.83 -5.41 31.12
N THR A 10 3.88 -4.58 31.09
CA THR A 10 4.71 -4.30 32.27
C THR A 10 3.92 -3.60 33.37
N ALA A 11 3.15 -2.57 33.00
CA ALA A 11 2.23 -1.91 33.92
C ALA A 11 1.12 -2.89 34.37
N LEU A 12 0.64 -3.74 33.48
CA LEU A 12 -0.39 -4.75 33.77
C LEU A 12 0.06 -5.77 34.82
N ARG A 13 1.27 -6.32 34.70
CA ARG A 13 1.81 -7.28 35.67
C ARG A 13 2.08 -6.65 37.03
N GLN A 14 2.52 -5.39 37.05
CA GLN A 14 2.69 -4.63 38.29
C GLN A 14 1.35 -4.29 38.96
N LEU A 15 0.29 -4.16 38.17
CA LEU A 15 -1.05 -3.83 38.60
C LEU A 15 -1.92 -5.07 38.93
N GLN A 16 -1.43 -6.28 38.66
CA GLN A 16 -2.16 -7.51 38.90
C GLN A 16 -2.35 -7.75 40.40
N GLY A 17 -3.61 -7.82 40.85
CA GLY A 17 -3.94 -7.97 42.26
C GLY A 17 -3.86 -6.67 43.07
N THR A 18 -3.49 -5.55 42.44
CA THR A 18 -3.49 -4.23 43.08
C THR A 18 -4.92 -3.66 43.11
N THR A 19 -5.26 -2.98 44.21
CA THR A 19 -6.57 -2.35 44.39
C THR A 19 -6.46 -0.84 44.20
N LEU A 20 -7.07 -0.32 43.14
CA LEU A 20 -7.12 1.12 42.86
C LEU A 20 -8.26 1.75 43.66
N LYS A 21 -7.98 2.76 44.48
CA LYS A 21 -9.02 3.50 45.23
C LYS A 21 -9.29 4.84 44.57
N LEU A 22 -10.48 4.97 43.98
CA LEU A 22 -10.92 6.19 43.31
C LEU A 22 -11.88 6.97 44.18
N ARG A 23 -11.63 8.27 44.26
CA ARG A 23 -12.51 9.20 44.97
C ARG A 23 -13.61 9.66 44.03
N ILE A 24 -14.79 9.05 44.13
CA ILE A 24 -15.96 9.39 43.31
C ILE A 24 -16.82 10.38 44.09
N THR A 25 -17.04 11.56 43.51
CA THR A 25 -17.95 12.55 44.09
C THR A 25 -19.27 12.51 43.33
N THR A 26 -20.33 12.06 43.98
CA THR A 26 -21.68 12.09 43.43
C THR A 26 -22.41 13.31 43.97
N THR A 27 -23.07 14.04 43.06
CA THR A 27 -23.88 15.21 43.41
C THR A 27 -25.33 14.85 43.15
N SER A 28 -26.11 14.69 44.22
CA SER A 28 -27.56 14.46 44.14
C SER A 28 -28.25 15.62 44.86
N GLY A 29 -28.84 16.52 44.08
CA GLY A 29 -29.40 17.77 44.60
C GLY A 29 -28.32 18.71 45.18
N LYS A 30 -28.60 19.34 46.33
CA LYS A 30 -27.67 20.28 47.02
C LYS A 30 -26.56 19.59 47.84
N VAL A 31 -26.48 18.27 47.85
CA VAL A 31 -25.51 17.52 48.66
C VAL A 31 -24.45 16.90 47.75
N LYS A 32 -23.18 17.28 47.99
CA LYS A 32 -22.00 16.60 47.43
C LYS A 32 -21.57 15.50 48.40
N SER A 33 -21.66 14.26 47.95
CA SER A 33 -21.15 13.09 48.66
C SER A 33 -19.89 12.60 47.96
N THR A 34 -18.83 12.32 48.71
CA THR A 34 -17.61 11.76 48.15
C THR A 34 -17.32 10.39 48.75
N THR A 35 -17.38 9.36 47.90
CA THR A 35 -17.15 7.96 48.27
C THR A 35 -15.86 7.46 47.63
N LEU A 36 -15.01 6.79 48.41
CA LEU A 36 -13.86 6.07 47.89
C LEU A 36 -14.33 4.68 47.41
N VAL A 37 -14.24 4.43 46.11
CA VAL A 37 -14.59 3.14 45.50
C VAL A 37 -13.30 2.41 45.14
N SER A 38 -13.19 1.18 45.64
CA SER A 38 -12.04 0.31 45.39
C SER A 38 -12.32 -0.59 44.19
N PHE A 39 -11.40 -0.65 43.23
CA PHE A 39 -11.46 -1.52 42.05
C PHE A 39 -10.27 -2.48 42.09
N GLN A 40 -10.53 -3.79 42.09
CA GLN A 40 -9.49 -4.78 41.89
C GLN A 40 -9.22 -4.96 40.39
N LEU A 41 -7.94 -4.91 40.02
CA LEU A 41 -7.49 -5.19 38.66
C LEU A 41 -7.26 -6.70 38.53
N THR A 42 -8.26 -7.41 38.01
CA THR A 42 -8.27 -8.86 37.81
C THR A 42 -8.28 -9.22 36.32
N LEU A 43 -7.64 -10.34 35.97
CA LEU A 43 -7.84 -10.98 34.66
C LEU A 43 -9.27 -11.57 34.56
N PRO A 44 -9.86 -11.65 33.35
CA PRO A 44 -9.32 -11.20 32.07
C PRO A 44 -9.47 -9.68 31.86
N HIS A 45 -8.46 -9.08 31.22
CA HIS A 45 -8.42 -7.66 30.89
C HIS A 45 -9.32 -7.34 29.68
N ALA A 46 -9.74 -6.08 29.54
CA ALA A 46 -10.53 -5.63 28.38
C ALA A 46 -9.80 -5.86 27.03
N LEU A 47 -8.47 -5.92 27.05
CA LEU A 47 -7.61 -6.22 25.88
C LEU A 47 -7.43 -7.73 25.64
N ASP A 48 -7.78 -8.58 26.61
CA ASP A 48 -7.82 -10.05 26.45
C ASP A 48 -9.11 -10.50 25.76
N GLY A 49 -9.90 -9.57 25.24
CA GLY A 49 -11.13 -9.82 24.50
C GLY A 49 -10.90 -10.28 23.06
N PHE A 50 -11.89 -10.02 22.22
CA PHE A 50 -11.79 -10.19 20.78
C PHE A 50 -10.87 -9.12 20.20
N TYR A 51 -10.08 -9.53 19.21
CA TYR A 51 -9.24 -8.63 18.44
C TYR A 51 -9.19 -9.08 16.98
N MET A 52 -8.84 -8.15 16.09
CA MET A 52 -8.60 -8.40 14.68
C MET A 52 -7.19 -7.95 14.31
N ASP A 53 -6.45 -8.78 13.59
CA ASP A 53 -5.11 -8.49 13.08
C ASP A 53 -5.20 -8.08 11.59
N ILE A 54 -4.66 -6.92 11.24
CA ILE A 54 -4.35 -6.53 9.85
C ILE A 54 -2.91 -6.95 9.56
N PRO A 55 -2.65 -7.99 8.74
CA PRO A 55 -1.29 -8.40 8.40
C PRO A 55 -0.57 -7.27 7.65
N ALA A 56 0.75 -7.16 7.84
CA ALA A 56 1.58 -6.08 7.30
C ALA A 56 1.26 -4.66 7.83
N GLY A 57 0.13 -4.49 8.53
CA GLY A 57 -0.27 -3.25 9.18
C GLY A 57 -0.84 -2.20 8.24
N LEU A 58 -0.75 -0.93 8.65
CA LEU A 58 -1.21 0.23 7.88
C LEU A 58 -0.04 0.90 7.16
N GLN A 59 -0.34 1.69 6.12
CA GLN A 59 0.70 2.29 5.28
C GLN A 59 1.32 3.54 5.92
N CYS A 60 0.56 4.31 6.70
CA CYS A 60 1.04 5.54 7.33
C CYS A 60 0.20 5.95 8.55
N LEU A 61 0.64 6.99 9.26
CA LEU A 61 -0.06 7.58 10.40
C LEU A 61 -1.45 8.12 10.04
N PHE A 62 -1.61 8.68 8.85
CA PHE A 62 -2.90 9.19 8.40
C PHE A 62 -3.94 8.06 8.28
N GLU A 63 -3.53 6.92 7.71
CA GLU A 63 -4.39 5.73 7.65
C GLU A 63 -4.74 5.20 9.03
N GLU A 64 -3.78 5.23 9.97
CA GLU A 64 -4.00 4.84 11.36
C GLU A 64 -5.10 5.68 12.01
N ARG A 65 -4.99 7.01 11.89
CA ARG A 65 -5.97 7.97 12.43
C ARG A 65 -7.34 7.77 11.79
N LEU A 66 -7.38 7.70 10.46
CA LEU A 66 -8.64 7.56 9.72
C LEU A 66 -9.34 6.24 10.04
N LEU A 67 -8.59 5.12 10.08
CA LEU A 67 -9.15 3.82 10.46
C LEU A 67 -9.70 3.88 11.88
N PHE A 68 -8.95 4.48 12.80
CA PHE A 68 -9.37 4.64 14.19
C PHE A 68 -10.67 5.44 14.30
N GLU A 69 -10.77 6.58 13.63
CA GLU A 69 -11.97 7.42 13.60
C GLU A 69 -13.16 6.71 12.98
N THR A 70 -12.96 5.99 11.88
CA THR A 70 -14.04 5.24 11.21
C THR A 70 -14.51 4.07 12.09
N LEU A 71 -13.61 3.28 12.66
CA LEU A 71 -13.98 2.19 13.57
C LEU A 71 -14.62 2.68 14.87
N HIS A 72 -14.17 3.83 15.41
CA HIS A 72 -14.78 4.42 16.59
C HIS A 72 -16.21 4.89 16.34
N ARG A 73 -16.50 5.40 15.13
CA ARG A 73 -17.86 5.74 14.69
C ARG A 73 -18.72 4.50 14.45
N LEU A 74 -18.13 3.44 13.90
CA LEU A 74 -18.85 2.24 13.50
C LEU A 74 -19.17 1.31 14.68
N GLU A 75 -18.18 1.01 15.53
CA GLU A 75 -18.28 -0.01 16.57
C GLU A 75 -18.00 0.60 17.96
N PRO A 76 -19.02 0.81 18.80
CA PRO A 76 -18.86 1.37 20.15
C PRO A 76 -17.99 0.55 21.11
N ARG A 77 -17.73 -0.73 20.78
CA ARG A 77 -16.79 -1.59 21.50
C ARG A 77 -15.36 -1.49 20.98
N PHE A 78 -15.09 -0.83 19.87
CA PHE A 78 -13.72 -0.58 19.45
C PHE A 78 -13.01 0.23 20.54
N LEU A 79 -11.87 -0.28 20.98
CA LEU A 79 -11.11 0.30 22.09
C LEU A 79 -9.89 1.06 21.57
N TRP A 80 -9.05 0.36 20.82
CA TRP A 80 -7.73 0.82 20.45
C TRP A 80 -7.14 -0.01 19.31
N GLY A 81 -6.17 0.55 18.58
CA GLY A 81 -5.40 -0.14 17.55
C GLY A 81 -3.90 0.04 17.77
N MET A 82 -3.08 -0.98 17.51
CA MET A 82 -1.62 -0.88 17.68
C MET A 82 -0.82 -1.94 16.93
N TYR A 83 0.45 -1.66 16.65
CA TYR A 83 1.37 -2.64 16.06
C TYR A 83 1.78 -3.73 17.07
N THR A 84 1.73 -4.99 16.63
CA THR A 84 2.13 -6.16 17.43
C THR A 84 2.94 -7.17 16.60
N SER A 85 3.94 -7.79 17.21
CA SER A 85 4.88 -8.71 16.55
C SER A 85 4.49 -10.18 16.62
N VAL A 86 3.72 -10.57 17.65
CA VAL A 86 3.21 -11.91 18.04
C VAL A 86 1.68 -12.09 17.98
N SER A 87 1.11 -13.10 17.31
CA SER A 87 -0.23 -13.61 17.63
C SER A 87 -0.21 -15.14 17.69
N ALA A 88 -0.17 -15.69 18.90
CA ALA A 88 -0.20 -17.14 19.09
C ALA A 88 -1.53 -17.76 18.59
N THR A 89 -2.61 -16.97 18.51
CA THR A 89 -3.96 -17.49 18.24
C THR A 89 -4.36 -17.44 16.76
N THR A 90 -3.77 -16.57 15.94
CA THR A 90 -4.02 -16.51 14.49
C THR A 90 -2.97 -17.28 13.68
N GLY A 91 -1.87 -17.71 14.32
CA GLY A 91 -0.79 -18.46 13.65
C GLY A 91 -0.02 -17.64 12.63
N LEU A 92 -0.26 -16.33 12.56
CA LEU A 92 0.42 -15.39 11.68
C LEU A 92 1.80 -15.03 12.25
N ALA A 93 2.84 -15.22 11.45
CA ALA A 93 4.18 -14.72 11.73
C ALA A 93 4.34 -13.30 11.17
N GLY A 94 4.86 -12.39 11.99
CA GLY A 94 5.26 -11.04 11.57
C GLY A 94 4.36 -9.87 12.04
N SER A 95 4.67 -8.66 11.56
CA SER A 95 3.99 -7.40 11.89
C SER A 95 2.54 -7.44 11.55
N ARG A 96 1.75 -6.87 12.45
CA ARG A 96 0.33 -6.64 12.22
C ARG A 96 -0.13 -5.42 13.00
N TYR A 97 -1.13 -4.74 12.46
CA TYR A 97 -1.87 -3.75 13.22
C TYR A 97 -3.07 -4.46 13.86
N ARG A 98 -3.08 -4.55 15.19
CA ARG A 98 -4.13 -5.21 15.96
C ARG A 98 -5.16 -4.21 16.44
N LEU A 99 -6.41 -4.49 16.11
CA LEU A 99 -7.60 -3.78 16.58
C LEU A 99 -8.20 -4.53 17.77
N HIS A 100 -8.33 -3.86 18.91
CA HIS A 100 -8.90 -4.40 20.12
C HIS A 100 -10.35 -3.97 20.31
N PHE A 101 -11.20 -4.93 20.71
CA PHE A 101 -12.61 -4.70 20.98
C PHE A 101 -12.96 -5.11 22.42
N LEU A 102 -13.94 -4.44 22.99
CA LEU A 102 -14.44 -4.73 24.32
C LEU A 102 -15.25 -6.04 24.33
N GLY A 103 -14.86 -6.97 25.21
CA GLY A 103 -15.52 -8.27 25.36
C GLY A 103 -14.90 -9.35 24.46
N SER A 104 -15.21 -10.61 24.75
CA SER A 104 -14.64 -11.78 24.04
C SER A 104 -15.36 -12.17 22.75
N GLU A 105 -16.59 -11.68 22.57
CA GLU A 105 -17.43 -12.01 21.42
C GLU A 105 -17.11 -11.13 20.20
N ILE A 106 -17.26 -11.70 19.00
CA ILE A 106 -17.12 -10.97 17.74
C ILE A 106 -18.14 -9.83 17.70
N PRO A 107 -17.73 -8.60 17.36
CA PRO A 107 -18.67 -7.52 17.26
C PRO A 107 -19.73 -7.72 16.18
N SER A 108 -20.97 -7.30 16.43
CA SER A 108 -22.06 -7.47 15.45
C SER A 108 -21.82 -6.66 14.18
N THR A 109 -21.13 -5.53 14.28
CA THR A 109 -20.68 -4.73 13.13
C THR A 109 -19.50 -5.36 12.38
N MET A 110 -18.84 -6.35 12.99
CA MET A 110 -17.79 -7.18 12.39
C MET A 110 -18.34 -8.55 11.95
N LEU A 111 -19.66 -8.66 11.81
CA LEU A 111 -20.36 -9.81 11.25
C LEU A 111 -21.19 -9.37 10.03
N LEU A 112 -20.98 -10.03 8.90
CA LEU A 112 -21.77 -9.91 7.68
C LEU A 112 -22.40 -11.27 7.40
N ASP A 113 -23.73 -11.34 7.41
CA ASP A 113 -24.50 -12.58 7.24
C ASP A 113 -24.06 -13.71 8.21
N GLY A 114 -23.71 -13.34 9.44
CA GLY A 114 -23.23 -14.26 10.48
C GLY A 114 -21.79 -14.75 10.28
N ARG A 115 -21.09 -14.26 9.26
CA ARG A 115 -19.66 -14.51 9.01
C ARG A 115 -18.83 -13.32 9.50
N MET A 116 -17.70 -13.59 10.13
CA MET A 116 -16.78 -12.53 10.55
C MET A 116 -16.20 -11.81 9.34
N VAL A 117 -16.06 -10.49 9.41
CA VAL A 117 -15.46 -9.68 8.36
C VAL A 117 -14.01 -10.12 8.13
N GLU A 118 -13.67 -10.49 6.91
CA GLU A 118 -12.36 -11.03 6.53
C GLU A 118 -11.53 -10.05 5.69
N GLU A 119 -12.15 -8.96 5.25
CA GLU A 119 -11.51 -7.91 4.46
C GLU A 119 -12.23 -6.57 4.67
N PHE A 120 -11.45 -5.50 4.85
CA PHE A 120 -11.94 -4.12 4.79
C PHE A 120 -11.68 -3.55 3.42
N ILE A 121 -12.64 -2.81 2.85
CA ILE A 121 -12.35 -1.85 1.79
C ILE A 121 -12.04 -0.54 2.52
N PHE A 122 -10.78 -0.13 2.49
CA PHE A 122 -10.30 1.03 3.23
C PHE A 122 -9.32 1.81 2.37
N ARG A 123 -9.63 3.08 2.15
CA ARG A 123 -8.97 3.99 1.22
C ARG A 123 -8.80 3.37 -0.16
N GLY A 124 -9.85 2.72 -0.65
CA GLY A 124 -9.95 1.99 -1.91
C GLY A 124 -9.00 0.80 -2.03
N ARG A 125 -8.49 0.29 -0.90
CA ARG A 125 -7.68 -0.93 -0.84
C ARG A 125 -8.44 -2.03 -0.10
N CYS A 126 -8.31 -3.25 -0.61
CA CYS A 126 -8.77 -4.46 0.07
C CYS A 126 -7.75 -4.88 1.14
N VAL A 127 -8.01 -4.56 2.40
CA VAL A 127 -7.15 -4.83 3.55
C VAL A 127 -7.62 -6.10 4.26
N ARG A 128 -6.78 -7.13 4.30
CA ARG A 128 -7.11 -8.39 4.98
C ARG A 128 -7.15 -8.23 6.48
N VAL A 129 -8.10 -8.92 7.11
CA VAL A 129 -8.24 -8.94 8.58
C VAL A 129 -8.46 -10.35 9.12
N TYR A 130 -7.88 -10.62 10.28
CA TYR A 130 -7.92 -11.92 10.95
C TYR A 130 -8.38 -11.76 12.40
N GLY A 131 -9.62 -12.12 12.67
CA GLY A 131 -10.17 -12.20 14.02
C GLY A 131 -9.47 -13.28 14.86
N ARG A 132 -9.38 -13.05 16.17
CA ARG A 132 -8.85 -14.01 17.14
C ARG A 132 -9.53 -15.38 17.00
N GLY A 133 -8.72 -16.42 16.78
CA GLY A 133 -9.20 -17.80 16.67
C GLY A 133 -10.05 -18.09 15.41
N TRP A 134 -10.10 -17.16 14.45
CA TRP A 134 -10.82 -17.34 13.20
C TRP A 134 -9.89 -17.70 12.06
N PHE A 135 -10.29 -18.67 11.24
CA PHE A 135 -9.56 -19.12 10.07
C PHE A 135 -10.44 -19.08 8.83
N PHE A 136 -9.78 -18.84 7.71
CA PHE A 136 -10.38 -18.70 6.40
C PHE A 136 -11.17 -19.95 6.01
N ARG A 137 -12.44 -19.78 5.62
CA ARG A 137 -13.31 -20.90 5.22
C ARG A 137 -13.30 -21.14 3.71
N ASP A 138 -13.30 -20.08 2.91
CA ASP A 138 -13.34 -20.12 1.44
C ASP A 138 -12.89 -18.80 0.80
N LYS A 139 -12.73 -18.77 -0.53
CA LYS A 139 -12.30 -17.57 -1.28
C LYS A 139 -13.34 -16.44 -1.36
N ARG A 140 -14.58 -16.64 -0.88
CA ARG A 140 -15.64 -15.62 -0.91
C ARG A 140 -15.61 -14.85 0.40
N LEU A 141 -14.98 -13.68 0.38
CA LEU A 141 -14.67 -12.93 1.60
C LEU A 141 -15.87 -12.13 2.08
N ALA A 142 -16.11 -12.13 3.38
CA ALA A 142 -16.98 -11.14 3.99
C ALA A 142 -16.26 -9.77 3.99
N ARG A 143 -16.74 -8.85 3.16
CA ARG A 143 -16.14 -7.53 2.93
C ARG A 143 -16.94 -6.42 3.60
N LEU A 144 -16.29 -5.66 4.45
CA LEU A 144 -16.86 -4.45 5.04
C LEU A 144 -16.25 -3.23 4.37
N ASP A 145 -17.09 -2.41 3.74
CA ASP A 145 -16.65 -1.17 3.12
C ASP A 145 -16.59 -0.04 4.15
N LEU A 146 -15.37 0.32 4.54
CA LEU A 146 -15.12 1.42 5.47
C LEU A 146 -15.16 2.78 4.74
N ASP A 147 -14.94 2.83 3.44
CA ASP A 147 -14.90 4.09 2.69
C ASP A 147 -16.29 4.71 2.58
N SER A 148 -17.30 3.92 2.26
CA SER A 148 -18.70 4.38 2.26
C SER A 148 -19.19 4.82 3.65
N ILE A 149 -18.72 4.16 4.72
CA ILE A 149 -19.01 4.55 6.10
C ILE A 149 -18.33 5.88 6.44
N THR A 150 -17.11 6.10 5.95
CA THR A 150 -16.36 7.33 6.16
C THR A 150 -17.02 8.51 5.45
N ALA A 151 -17.55 8.29 4.24
CA ALA A 151 -18.29 9.26 3.44
C ALA A 151 -19.69 9.58 4.00
N SER A 152 -20.31 8.64 4.71
CA SER A 152 -21.63 8.85 5.34
C SER A 152 -21.52 9.71 6.60
N LYS A 153 -22.18 10.87 6.60
CA LYS A 153 -22.32 11.75 7.78
C LYS A 153 -23.38 11.26 8.79
N ALA A 154 -24.08 10.16 8.51
CA ALA A 154 -25.14 9.65 9.38
C ALA A 154 -24.59 8.61 10.39
N PRO A 155 -24.93 8.70 11.69
CA PRO A 155 -24.59 7.64 12.65
C PRO A 155 -25.24 6.32 12.23
N VAL A 156 -24.43 5.26 12.09
CA VAL A 156 -24.91 3.92 11.76
C VAL A 156 -25.77 3.41 12.91
N ILE A 157 -27.08 3.27 12.67
CA ILE A 157 -28.01 2.68 13.63
C ILE A 157 -27.81 1.16 13.57
N PRO A 158 -27.49 0.48 14.69
CA PRO A 158 -27.36 -0.97 14.69
C PRO A 158 -28.70 -1.62 14.31
N SER A 159 -28.72 -2.30 13.18
CA SER A 159 -29.84 -3.14 12.75
C SER A 159 -29.97 -4.30 13.72
N THR A 160 -30.95 -4.19 14.62
CA THR A 160 -31.35 -5.29 15.49
C THR A 160 -32.24 -6.22 14.66
N PRO A 161 -31.90 -7.51 14.47
CA PRO A 161 -32.82 -8.45 13.84
C PRO A 161 -34.10 -8.55 14.68
N PRO A 162 -35.30 -8.56 14.07
CA PRO A 162 -36.52 -8.77 14.84
C PRO A 162 -36.49 -10.16 15.50
N PRO A 163 -37.05 -10.31 16.71
CA PRO A 163 -37.14 -11.61 17.36
C PRO A 163 -37.95 -12.56 16.48
N PRO A 164 -37.55 -13.85 16.37
CA PRO A 164 -38.25 -14.81 15.54
C PRO A 164 -39.70 -14.99 16.04
N PRO A 165 -40.69 -15.02 15.14
CA PRO A 165 -42.07 -15.25 15.52
C PRO A 165 -42.22 -16.63 16.15
N THR A 166 -42.80 -16.65 17.34
CA THR A 166 -43.11 -17.85 18.12
C THR A 166 -44.29 -18.58 17.48
N THR A 167 -44.03 -19.35 16.43
CA THR A 167 -44.98 -20.36 15.93
C THR A 167 -44.20 -21.52 15.35
N ALA A 168 -43.93 -22.50 16.19
CA ALA A 168 -43.36 -23.78 15.79
C ALA A 168 -44.46 -24.70 15.23
N PRO A 169 -44.28 -25.29 14.04
CA PRO A 169 -44.86 -26.58 13.73
C PRO A 169 -43.92 -27.67 14.27
N GLN A 170 -44.46 -28.56 15.10
CA GLN A 170 -43.76 -29.74 15.62
C GLN A 170 -43.27 -30.63 14.47
N ALA A 171 -41.96 -30.83 14.38
CA ALA A 171 -41.36 -31.88 13.56
C ALA A 171 -41.06 -33.11 14.45
N THR A 172 -41.56 -34.26 14.01
CA THR A 172 -41.45 -35.59 14.63
C THR A 172 -40.01 -36.09 14.80
N PRO A 173 -39.73 -36.95 15.81
CA PRO A 173 -38.37 -37.33 16.20
C PRO A 173 -37.80 -38.42 15.29
N ALA A 174 -36.73 -38.11 14.55
CA ALA A 174 -35.92 -39.12 13.88
C ALA A 174 -34.71 -39.52 14.75
N LYS A 175 -34.82 -40.74 15.31
CA LYS A 175 -33.81 -41.63 15.90
C LYS A 175 -32.42 -41.04 16.26
N ARG A 176 -32.23 -40.88 17.58
CA ARG A 176 -30.93 -40.97 18.27
C ARG A 176 -30.12 -42.16 17.77
N GLN A 177 -28.94 -41.91 17.22
CA GLN A 177 -27.84 -42.88 17.29
C GLN A 177 -26.82 -42.36 18.31
N LYS A 178 -26.63 -43.18 19.35
CA LYS A 178 -25.87 -42.91 20.56
C LYS A 178 -24.39 -43.21 20.30
N THR A 179 -23.50 -42.26 20.56
CA THR A 179 -22.11 -42.58 20.90
C THR A 179 -21.60 -41.56 21.93
N THR A 180 -21.59 -42.05 23.17
CA THR A 180 -20.56 -41.85 24.21
C THR A 180 -19.76 -40.56 24.23
N THR A 181 -20.04 -39.78 25.27
CA THR A 181 -19.12 -38.82 25.91
C THR A 181 -17.71 -39.39 26.01
N LYS A 182 -16.76 -38.71 25.38
CA LYS A 182 -15.38 -38.57 25.86
C LYS A 182 -15.06 -37.09 25.79
N ASP A 183 -14.58 -36.56 26.90
CA ASP A 183 -13.88 -35.28 26.96
C ASP A 183 -12.58 -35.40 26.13
N PRO A 184 -12.25 -34.43 25.25
CA PRO A 184 -10.87 -34.26 24.87
C PRO A 184 -10.52 -32.77 24.82
N SER A 185 -10.12 -32.24 25.96
CA SER A 185 -8.91 -31.41 26.01
C SER A 185 -7.74 -32.20 25.43
N GLU A 186 -7.64 -32.27 24.10
CA GLU A 186 -6.44 -32.72 23.41
C GLU A 186 -6.37 -32.04 22.06
N TRP A 187 -5.47 -31.05 21.98
CA TRP A 187 -5.09 -30.41 20.73
C TRP A 187 -4.69 -31.48 19.71
N THR A 188 -5.37 -31.53 18.58
CA THR A 188 -4.91 -32.39 17.48
C THR A 188 -3.83 -31.64 16.71
N GLU A 189 -2.59 -32.12 16.81
CA GLU A 189 -1.47 -31.60 16.03
C GLU A 189 -1.73 -31.88 14.54
N VAL A 190 -1.99 -30.82 13.76
CA VAL A 190 -2.15 -30.93 12.32
C VAL A 190 -0.75 -31.12 11.71
N ARG A 191 -0.41 -32.36 11.34
CA ARG A 191 0.83 -32.65 10.60
C ARG A 191 0.84 -31.89 9.27
N ARG A 192 1.62 -30.81 9.23
CA ARG A 192 2.00 -30.15 7.96
C ARG A 192 2.78 -31.16 7.10
N LYS A 193 2.45 -31.23 5.80
CA LYS A 193 3.31 -31.90 4.83
C LYS A 193 4.70 -31.26 4.89
N THR A 194 5.71 -32.07 5.17
CA THR A 194 7.11 -31.63 5.21
C THR A 194 7.50 -31.09 3.82
N PRO A 195 7.92 -29.82 3.70
CA PRO A 195 8.53 -29.35 2.47
C PRO A 195 9.85 -30.11 2.24
N SER A 196 10.11 -30.54 1.00
CA SER A 196 11.31 -31.29 0.60
C SER A 196 12.61 -30.48 0.67
N VAL A 197 12.52 -29.21 1.03
CA VAL A 197 13.66 -28.30 1.21
C VAL A 197 13.47 -27.66 2.58
N GLN A 198 14.42 -27.88 3.49
CA GLN A 198 14.45 -27.13 4.75
C GLN A 198 14.50 -25.64 4.42
N PRO A 199 13.48 -24.85 4.82
CA PRO A 199 13.64 -23.40 4.85
C PRO A 199 14.84 -23.10 5.74
N ALA A 200 15.63 -22.08 5.38
CA ALA A 200 16.65 -21.56 6.29
C ALA A 200 16.02 -21.39 7.68
N PRO A 201 16.69 -21.82 8.77
CA PRO A 201 16.11 -21.73 10.09
C PRO A 201 15.71 -20.28 10.34
N TYR A 202 14.42 -20.04 10.55
CA TYR A 202 13.94 -18.78 11.11
C TYR A 202 14.81 -18.48 12.33
N ARG A 203 15.40 -17.27 12.40
CA ARG A 203 16.07 -16.83 13.63
C ARG A 203 15.06 -16.99 14.76
N VAL A 204 15.38 -17.85 15.72
CA VAL A 204 14.60 -17.99 16.95
C VAL A 204 14.47 -16.60 17.56
N HIS A 205 13.24 -16.15 17.78
CA HIS A 205 12.95 -14.86 18.39
C HIS A 205 13.72 -14.76 19.71
N THR A 206 14.48 -13.69 19.86
CA THR A 206 15.12 -13.30 21.13
C THR A 206 14.04 -13.21 22.21
N HIS A 207 14.20 -13.99 23.29
CA HIS A 207 13.41 -13.80 24.51
C HIS A 207 13.62 -12.36 25.00
N GLY A 208 12.57 -11.54 24.98
CA GLY A 208 12.64 -10.12 25.39
C GLY A 208 11.87 -9.12 24.54
N ARG A 209 11.30 -9.53 23.38
CA ARG A 209 10.56 -8.62 22.49
C ARG A 209 9.34 -7.99 23.18
N PRO A 210 9.18 -6.65 23.13
CA PRO A 210 7.97 -5.98 23.60
C PRO A 210 6.72 -6.43 22.82
N TRP A 211 5.60 -6.58 23.53
CA TRP A 211 4.28 -6.87 22.92
C TRP A 211 3.71 -5.68 22.13
N THR A 212 4.19 -4.48 22.46
CA THR A 212 3.72 -3.20 21.95
C THR A 212 4.86 -2.51 21.18
N SER A 213 4.62 -2.11 19.94
CA SER A 213 5.57 -1.35 19.14
C SER A 213 4.96 0.01 18.75
N PRO A 214 5.62 1.16 19.04
CA PRO A 214 5.26 2.45 18.46
C PRO A 214 5.19 2.44 16.92
N ASN A 215 4.57 3.47 16.35
CA ASN A 215 4.55 3.64 14.91
C ASN A 215 5.97 3.92 14.40
N ALA A 216 6.54 2.99 13.66
CA ALA A 216 7.90 3.08 13.12
C ALA A 216 8.13 4.28 12.18
N PHE A 217 7.08 4.77 11.50
CA PHE A 217 7.18 5.97 10.65
C PHE A 217 7.37 7.24 11.50
N ALA A 218 6.68 7.34 12.64
CA ALA A 218 6.88 8.43 13.59
C ALA A 218 8.32 8.44 14.12
N ALA A 219 8.86 7.25 14.43
CA ALA A 219 10.23 7.11 14.92
C ALA A 219 11.28 7.54 13.87
N LEU A 220 11.04 7.27 12.58
CA LEU A 220 11.89 7.73 11.48
C LEU A 220 11.79 9.25 11.28
N HIS A 221 10.56 9.78 11.22
CA HIS A 221 10.29 11.19 10.97
C HIS A 221 10.79 12.11 12.08
N GLU A 222 10.73 11.69 13.35
CA GLU A 222 11.29 12.46 14.49
C GLU A 222 12.82 12.59 14.47
N ARG A 223 13.52 11.78 13.66
CA ARG A 223 14.98 11.66 13.66
C ARG A 223 15.63 12.20 12.40
N TRP A 224 14.97 12.05 11.26
CA TRP A 224 15.54 12.42 9.98
C TRP A 224 14.54 13.21 9.16
N HIS A 225 15.05 14.27 8.56
CA HIS A 225 14.43 14.93 7.43
C HIS A 225 15.27 14.63 6.18
N VAL A 226 14.59 14.30 5.08
CA VAL A 226 15.22 14.10 3.77
C VAL A 226 14.78 15.25 2.87
N GLY A 227 15.66 16.23 2.72
CA GLY A 227 15.56 17.28 1.72
C GLY A 227 16.28 16.90 0.43
N HIS A 228 16.49 17.89 -0.43
CA HIS A 228 17.21 17.74 -1.69
C HIS A 228 17.99 19.00 -2.03
N ALA A 229 19.04 18.82 -2.83
CA ALA A 229 19.72 19.89 -3.53
C ALA A 229 19.88 19.54 -5.01
N VAL A 230 19.68 20.53 -5.87
CA VAL A 230 19.93 20.40 -7.31
C VAL A 230 21.36 20.83 -7.58
N HIS A 231 22.18 19.90 -8.07
CA HIS A 231 23.54 20.14 -8.49
C HIS A 231 23.64 20.07 -10.00
N GLN A 232 24.32 21.03 -10.59
CA GLN A 232 24.49 21.12 -12.03
C GLN A 232 25.96 20.96 -12.39
N ALA A 233 26.24 20.19 -13.44
CA ALA A 233 27.54 20.11 -14.06
C ALA A 233 27.44 20.45 -15.55
N THR A 234 28.51 21.01 -16.09
CA THR A 234 28.58 21.44 -17.48
C THR A 234 29.91 21.01 -18.09
N HIS A 235 29.84 20.36 -19.26
CA HIS A 235 31.02 19.98 -20.05
C HIS A 235 30.70 20.12 -21.53
N ASP A 236 31.58 20.78 -22.30
CA ASP A 236 31.42 21.01 -23.75
C ASP A 236 30.01 21.49 -24.19
N GLY A 237 29.40 22.36 -23.39
CA GLY A 237 28.07 22.92 -23.64
C GLY A 237 26.90 22.00 -23.29
N VAL A 238 27.16 20.75 -22.86
CA VAL A 238 26.15 19.85 -22.29
C VAL A 238 26.00 20.17 -20.81
N VAL A 239 24.76 20.40 -20.38
CA VAL A 239 24.40 20.69 -19.00
C VAL A 239 23.56 19.54 -18.47
N PHE A 240 23.92 19.01 -17.30
CA PHE A 240 23.14 17.98 -16.63
C PHE A 240 22.90 18.35 -15.16
N GLU A 241 21.65 18.20 -14.73
CA GLU A 241 21.21 18.45 -13.36
C GLU A 241 21.01 17.11 -12.64
N SER A 242 21.55 16.98 -11.44
CA SER A 242 21.28 15.85 -10.54
C SER A 242 20.65 16.36 -9.24
N ILE A 243 19.56 15.71 -8.84
CA ILE A 243 18.85 15.95 -7.58
C ILE A 243 19.45 15.02 -6.55
N ILE A 244 20.24 15.55 -5.63
CA ILE A 244 20.96 14.79 -4.61
C ILE A 244 20.26 14.96 -3.25
N PRO A 245 19.99 13.87 -2.50
CA PRO A 245 19.39 13.97 -1.17
C PRO A 245 20.24 14.79 -0.21
N GLU A 246 19.61 15.72 0.52
CA GLU A 246 20.20 16.38 1.68
C GLU A 246 19.57 15.79 2.94
N LEU A 247 20.37 15.09 3.73
CA LEU A 247 19.87 14.47 4.95
C LEU A 247 20.20 15.33 6.16
N HIS A 248 19.20 15.57 7.01
CA HIS A 248 19.36 16.31 8.24
C HIS A 248 18.91 15.46 9.41
N THR A 249 19.80 15.26 10.38
CA THR A 249 19.44 14.71 11.69
C THR A 249 18.69 15.77 12.49
N LEU A 250 17.54 15.38 13.05
CA LEU A 250 16.75 16.24 13.91
C LEU A 250 17.13 15.97 15.37
N ASP A 251 17.92 16.85 15.97
CA ASP A 251 18.32 16.78 17.37
C ASP A 251 17.18 17.24 18.29
N ASN A 252 16.15 16.40 18.41
CA ASN A 252 15.02 16.60 19.31
C ASN A 252 14.95 15.49 20.36
N ASP A 253 14.32 15.77 21.50
CA ASP A 253 13.92 14.71 22.44
C ASP A 253 12.98 13.75 21.71
N HIS A 254 13.49 12.57 21.34
CA HIS A 254 12.72 11.59 20.58
C HIS A 254 11.67 10.94 21.48
N ALA A 255 10.40 11.09 21.13
CA ALA A 255 9.30 10.49 21.88
C ALA A 255 9.17 8.98 21.59
N HIS A 256 9.54 8.55 20.39
CA HIS A 256 9.42 7.16 19.96
C HIS A 256 10.76 6.43 20.03
N LEU A 257 10.75 5.23 20.62
CA LEU A 257 11.89 4.32 20.63
C LEU A 257 12.07 3.67 19.25
N THR A 258 13.30 3.26 18.92
CA THR A 258 13.61 2.50 17.69
C THR A 258 13.98 1.05 17.98
N THR A 259 14.34 0.75 19.23
CA THR A 259 14.74 -0.59 19.65
C THR A 259 13.57 -1.56 19.52
N ASP A 260 13.81 -2.69 18.84
CA ASP A 260 12.81 -3.70 18.49
C ASP A 260 11.68 -3.21 17.56
N GLU A 261 11.77 -2.00 17.01
CA GLU A 261 10.84 -1.46 16.00
C GLU A 261 11.23 -1.88 14.58
N TYR A 262 10.23 -2.03 13.72
CA TYR A 262 10.44 -2.49 12.34
C TYR A 262 9.31 -2.05 11.41
N VAL A 263 9.64 -1.96 10.12
CA VAL A 263 8.70 -1.68 9.04
C VAL A 263 8.64 -2.89 8.11
N THR A 264 7.47 -3.19 7.58
CA THR A 264 7.35 -4.18 6.50
C THR A 264 7.77 -3.51 5.19
N CYS A 265 8.92 -3.90 4.65
CA CYS A 265 9.41 -3.36 3.38
C CYS A 265 9.35 -4.43 2.27
N PRO A 266 8.87 -4.08 1.07
CA PRO A 266 8.97 -4.99 -0.06
C PRO A 266 10.43 -5.06 -0.54
N LYS A 267 10.96 -6.27 -0.70
CA LYS A 267 12.30 -6.51 -1.24
C LYS A 267 12.24 -7.46 -2.43
N PRO A 268 12.96 -7.18 -3.52
CA PRO A 268 13.02 -8.08 -4.66
C PRO A 268 13.83 -9.33 -4.30
N THR A 269 13.18 -10.49 -4.27
CA THR A 269 13.80 -11.79 -3.96
C THR A 269 13.54 -12.77 -5.09
N LYS A 270 14.60 -13.19 -5.80
CA LYS A 270 14.53 -14.17 -6.92
C LYS A 270 13.50 -13.82 -8.01
N GLY A 271 13.35 -12.52 -8.31
CA GLY A 271 12.39 -12.03 -9.30
C GLY A 271 10.94 -11.94 -8.81
N LYS A 272 10.68 -12.08 -7.50
CA LYS A 272 9.39 -11.80 -6.87
C LYS A 272 9.54 -10.72 -5.82
N VAL A 273 8.44 -10.08 -5.44
CA VAL A 273 8.42 -9.22 -4.25
C VAL A 273 8.21 -10.11 -3.02
N SER A 274 9.03 -9.90 -2.00
CA SER A 274 8.84 -10.48 -0.68
C SER A 274 8.75 -9.35 0.33
N HIS A 275 7.71 -9.35 1.16
CA HIS A 275 7.58 -8.39 2.25
C HIS A 275 8.38 -8.91 3.44
N LEU A 276 9.42 -8.17 3.81
CA LEU A 276 10.33 -8.51 4.89
C LEU A 276 10.23 -7.46 5.98
N GLU A 277 10.34 -7.91 7.23
CA GLU A 277 10.48 -7.00 8.37
C GLU A 277 11.89 -6.43 8.37
N VAL A 278 11.99 -5.11 8.29
CA VAL A 278 13.25 -4.37 8.35
C VAL A 278 13.26 -3.58 9.66
N PRO A 279 14.22 -3.83 10.56
CA PRO A 279 14.39 -3.04 11.78
C PRO A 279 14.54 -1.55 11.47
N VAL A 280 13.96 -0.68 12.30
CA VAL A 280 14.11 0.78 12.15
C VAL A 280 15.59 1.18 12.23
N ASP A 281 16.38 0.52 13.06
CA ASP A 281 17.84 0.77 13.14
C ASP A 281 18.57 0.47 11.82
N GLU A 282 18.10 -0.51 11.02
CA GLU A 282 18.67 -0.78 9.69
C GLU A 282 18.31 0.33 8.69
N LEU A 283 17.09 0.89 8.77
CA LEU A 283 16.67 2.04 7.96
C LEU A 283 17.45 3.31 8.34
N LEU A 284 17.71 3.53 9.63
CA LEU A 284 18.56 4.63 10.10
C LEU A 284 20.00 4.47 9.60
N SER A 285 20.54 3.24 9.60
CA SER A 285 21.86 2.98 9.02
C SER A 285 21.88 3.19 7.49
N GLU A 286 20.78 2.90 6.80
CA GLU A 286 20.64 3.19 5.37
C GLU A 286 20.72 4.71 5.10
N LEU A 287 20.01 5.52 5.90
CA LEU A 287 20.04 6.99 5.80
C LEU A 287 21.44 7.56 6.07
N GLN A 288 22.13 7.06 7.10
CA GLN A 288 23.53 7.45 7.37
C GLN A 288 24.46 7.08 6.21
N SER A 289 24.27 5.90 5.59
CA SER A 289 25.03 5.52 4.40
C SER A 289 24.70 6.42 3.21
N LEU A 290 23.44 6.85 3.08
CA LEU A 290 22.99 7.73 2.00
C LEU A 290 23.62 9.11 2.10
N GLU A 291 23.84 9.64 3.30
CA GLU A 291 24.50 10.94 3.52
C GLU A 291 25.92 10.92 2.95
N GLY A 292 26.70 9.89 3.30
CA GLY A 292 28.06 9.73 2.75
C GLY A 292 28.08 9.56 1.22
N LYS A 293 27.10 8.84 0.65
CA LYS A 293 26.96 8.71 -0.81
C LYS A 293 26.58 10.03 -1.47
N SER A 294 25.76 10.85 -0.81
CA SER A 294 25.30 12.14 -1.33
C SER A 294 26.48 13.11 -1.42
N ILE A 295 27.32 13.18 -0.37
CA ILE A 295 28.56 13.98 -0.39
C ILE A 295 29.49 13.54 -1.54
N ALA A 296 29.69 12.23 -1.72
CA ALA A 296 30.52 11.71 -2.80
C ALA A 296 29.93 12.01 -4.19
N ALA A 297 28.61 11.92 -4.36
CA ALA A 297 27.95 12.23 -5.62
C ALA A 297 28.15 13.69 -6.02
N VAL A 298 28.05 14.64 -5.08
CA VAL A 298 28.33 16.06 -5.33
C VAL A 298 29.77 16.25 -5.83
N GLN A 299 30.74 15.58 -5.20
CA GLN A 299 32.16 15.69 -5.55
C GLN A 299 32.48 15.11 -6.92
N HIS A 300 31.80 14.04 -7.34
CA HIS A 300 32.10 13.31 -8.58
C HIS A 300 31.21 13.69 -9.77
N LEU A 301 30.15 14.48 -9.57
CA LEU A 301 29.18 14.83 -10.62
C LEU A 301 29.86 15.42 -11.86
N ALA A 302 30.76 16.40 -11.69
CA ALA A 302 31.45 17.04 -12.81
C ALA A 302 32.29 16.04 -13.63
N SER A 303 33.02 15.14 -12.96
CA SER A 303 33.80 14.10 -13.64
C SER A 303 32.92 13.09 -14.37
N HIS A 304 31.79 12.68 -13.79
CA HIS A 304 30.88 11.74 -14.45
C HIS A 304 30.25 12.34 -15.71
N VAL A 305 29.86 13.63 -15.68
CA VAL A 305 29.32 14.33 -16.84
C VAL A 305 30.40 14.50 -17.92
N GLU A 306 31.62 14.86 -17.54
CA GLU A 306 32.77 14.93 -18.45
C GLU A 306 33.05 13.59 -19.14
N ASP A 307 33.07 12.48 -18.39
CA ASP A 307 33.27 11.14 -18.94
C ASP A 307 32.13 10.74 -19.90
N ALA A 308 30.88 11.00 -19.53
CA ALA A 308 29.71 10.72 -20.36
C ALA A 308 29.74 11.48 -21.69
N VAL A 309 30.16 12.74 -21.68
CA VAL A 309 30.27 13.58 -22.89
C VAL A 309 31.44 13.17 -23.78
N ARG A 310 32.58 12.80 -23.20
CA ARG A 310 33.77 12.37 -23.96
C ARG A 310 33.62 11.00 -24.60
N GLY A 311 32.89 10.10 -23.96
CA GLY A 311 32.75 8.74 -24.43
C GLY A 311 31.67 8.00 -23.67
N SER A 312 30.46 7.99 -24.24
CA SER A 312 29.34 7.27 -23.67
C SER A 312 29.59 5.76 -23.61
N ALA A 313 29.19 5.12 -22.51
CA ALA A 313 29.37 3.69 -22.28
C ALA A 313 28.39 2.85 -23.12
N PHE A 314 27.32 3.45 -23.65
CA PHE A 314 26.27 2.78 -24.41
C PHE A 314 25.52 3.77 -25.31
N ASN A 315 24.78 3.26 -26.29
CA ASN A 315 23.92 4.10 -27.13
C ASN A 315 22.45 3.82 -26.82
N LEU A 316 21.77 4.76 -26.16
CA LEU A 316 20.39 4.64 -25.71
C LEU A 316 19.43 4.47 -26.89
N ALA A 317 19.59 5.27 -27.95
CA ALA A 317 18.76 5.18 -29.16
C ALA A 317 18.77 3.76 -29.74
N ASN A 318 19.97 3.19 -29.91
CA ASN A 318 20.15 1.83 -30.43
C ASN A 318 19.52 0.77 -29.52
N LEU A 319 19.62 0.93 -28.19
CA LEU A 319 19.00 0.02 -27.23
C LEU A 319 17.46 0.08 -27.32
N VAL A 320 16.90 1.30 -27.46
CA VAL A 320 15.46 1.53 -27.60
C VAL A 320 14.95 0.93 -28.91
N ASP A 321 15.57 1.23 -30.04
CA ASP A 321 15.16 0.70 -31.35
C ASP A 321 15.27 -0.83 -31.43
N SER A 322 16.29 -1.39 -30.77
CA SER A 322 16.48 -2.84 -30.69
C SER A 322 15.62 -3.53 -29.62
N GLY A 323 14.76 -2.78 -28.89
CA GLY A 323 13.88 -3.33 -27.86
C GLY A 323 14.61 -3.92 -26.64
N ARG A 324 15.83 -3.47 -26.34
CA ARG A 324 16.69 -4.04 -25.29
C ARG A 324 16.35 -3.53 -23.88
N VAL A 325 15.09 -3.66 -23.49
CA VAL A 325 14.51 -3.08 -22.26
C VAL A 325 15.26 -3.46 -20.98
N ASP A 326 15.63 -4.74 -20.81
CA ASP A 326 16.40 -5.15 -19.61
C ASP A 326 17.82 -4.53 -19.58
N SER A 327 18.41 -4.29 -20.75
CA SER A 327 19.71 -3.59 -20.85
C SER A 327 19.55 -2.11 -20.54
N ILE A 328 18.49 -1.46 -21.02
CA ILE A 328 18.14 -0.06 -20.68
C ILE A 328 18.04 0.09 -19.16
N CYS A 329 17.32 -0.80 -18.48
CA CYS A 329 17.21 -0.79 -17.01
C CYS A 329 18.56 -0.96 -16.31
N THR A 330 19.48 -1.71 -16.91
CA THR A 330 20.84 -1.89 -16.37
C THR A 330 21.69 -0.64 -16.55
N MET A 331 21.61 0.02 -17.71
CA MET A 331 22.38 1.23 -18.00
C MET A 331 21.90 2.42 -17.17
N MET A 332 20.58 2.61 -17.06
CA MET A 332 19.98 3.62 -16.19
C MET A 332 20.43 3.48 -14.73
N ALA A 333 20.62 2.25 -14.25
CA ALA A 333 21.09 1.98 -12.89
C ALA A 333 22.60 2.20 -12.67
N ARG A 334 23.41 2.03 -13.72
CA ARG A 334 24.89 2.03 -13.62
C ARG A 334 25.53 3.33 -14.05
N HIS A 335 24.88 4.03 -14.98
CA HIS A 335 25.38 5.24 -15.62
C HIS A 335 24.24 6.28 -15.69
N PRO A 336 23.67 6.72 -14.55
CA PRO A 336 22.48 7.56 -14.55
C PRO A 336 22.71 8.93 -15.23
N GLU A 337 23.91 9.51 -15.10
CA GLU A 337 24.25 10.79 -15.73
C GLU A 337 24.36 10.66 -17.27
N ASP A 338 25.10 9.67 -17.77
CA ASP A 338 25.20 9.35 -19.21
C ASP A 338 23.81 9.01 -19.79
N PHE A 339 23.02 8.22 -19.06
CA PHE A 339 21.65 7.92 -19.42
C PHE A 339 20.78 9.18 -19.50
N GLY A 340 20.85 10.05 -18.50
CA GLY A 340 20.09 11.29 -18.44
C GLY A 340 20.45 12.26 -19.56
N ILE A 341 21.74 12.43 -19.87
CA ILE A 341 22.21 13.23 -21.01
C ILE A 341 21.63 12.69 -22.32
N GLN A 342 21.72 11.38 -22.55
CA GLN A 342 21.16 10.77 -23.76
C GLN A 342 19.62 10.84 -23.80
N LEU A 343 18.94 10.75 -22.65
CA LEU A 343 17.48 10.90 -22.53
C LEU A 343 17.02 12.28 -23.00
N HIS A 344 17.67 13.34 -22.52
CA HIS A 344 17.39 14.73 -22.93
C HIS A 344 17.74 14.97 -24.40
N HIS A 345 18.84 14.38 -24.88
CA HIS A 345 19.17 14.44 -26.31
C HIS A 345 18.11 13.75 -27.17
N LEU A 346 17.62 12.57 -26.79
CA LEU A 346 16.52 11.90 -27.47
C LEU A 346 15.27 12.77 -27.46
N PHE A 347 14.92 13.38 -26.33
CA PHE A 347 13.76 14.26 -26.26
C PHE A 347 13.84 15.41 -27.26
N ALA A 348 14.99 16.11 -27.31
CA ALA A 348 15.17 17.30 -28.13
C ALA A 348 15.40 17.01 -29.62
N ALA A 349 16.10 15.92 -29.96
CA ALA A 349 16.57 15.63 -31.32
C ALA A 349 15.88 14.43 -31.99
N ASP A 350 15.33 13.48 -31.23
CA ASP A 350 14.66 12.28 -31.75
C ASP A 350 13.44 11.90 -30.88
N ARG A 351 12.48 12.83 -30.86
CA ARG A 351 11.23 12.72 -30.10
C ARG A 351 10.52 11.36 -30.29
N PRO A 352 10.40 10.80 -31.51
CA PRO A 352 9.77 9.49 -31.69
C PRO A 352 10.46 8.33 -30.94
N THR A 353 11.79 8.36 -30.84
CA THR A 353 12.55 7.33 -30.10
C THR A 353 12.46 7.55 -28.58
N PHE A 354 12.43 8.80 -28.12
CA PHE A 354 12.12 9.13 -26.72
C PHE A 354 10.75 8.57 -26.31
N GLU A 355 9.70 8.80 -27.09
CA GLU A 355 8.37 8.29 -26.77
C GLU A 355 8.32 6.75 -26.79
N LEU A 356 9.07 6.11 -27.69
CA LEU A 356 9.18 4.65 -27.72
C LEU A 356 9.83 4.12 -26.43
N LEU A 357 10.85 4.80 -25.89
CA LEU A 357 11.46 4.47 -24.61
C LEU A 357 10.44 4.52 -23.47
N ILE A 358 9.64 5.60 -23.38
CA ILE A 358 8.63 5.73 -22.32
C ILE A 358 7.55 4.65 -22.45
N ARG A 359 7.08 4.36 -23.68
CA ARG A 359 6.15 3.24 -23.95
C ARG A 359 6.74 1.88 -23.58
N GLN A 360 8.02 1.64 -23.87
CA GLN A 360 8.73 0.42 -23.45
C GLN A 360 8.81 0.32 -21.92
N ARG A 361 9.08 1.43 -21.23
CA ARG A 361 9.12 1.46 -19.76
C ARG A 361 7.75 1.17 -19.16
N LEU A 362 6.70 1.80 -19.68
CA LEU A 362 5.33 1.60 -19.26
C LEU A 362 4.92 0.13 -19.42
N LEU A 363 5.10 -0.44 -20.61
CA LEU A 363 4.78 -1.84 -20.87
C LEU A 363 5.59 -2.77 -19.97
N HIS A 364 6.89 -2.50 -19.79
CA HIS A 364 7.72 -3.24 -18.86
C HIS A 364 7.12 -3.27 -17.45
N ARG A 365 6.70 -2.14 -16.89
CA ARG A 365 6.06 -2.07 -15.57
C ARG A 365 4.83 -2.99 -15.49
N TRP A 366 3.94 -2.93 -16.47
CA TRP A 366 2.71 -3.73 -16.47
C TRP A 366 2.97 -5.24 -16.60
N LEU A 367 3.87 -5.66 -17.50
CA LEU A 367 4.22 -7.08 -17.64
C LEU A 367 4.93 -7.59 -16.36
N ARG A 368 5.76 -6.77 -15.73
CA ARG A 368 6.44 -7.11 -14.47
C ARG A 368 5.49 -7.18 -13.29
N ALA A 369 4.44 -6.37 -13.25
CA ALA A 369 3.39 -6.47 -12.24
C ALA A 369 2.65 -7.82 -12.32
N THR A 370 2.51 -8.41 -13.52
CA THR A 370 1.89 -9.73 -13.71
C THR A 370 2.84 -10.89 -13.42
N TRP A 371 4.04 -10.90 -14.01
CA TRP A 371 4.93 -12.08 -14.00
C TRP A 371 6.17 -11.96 -13.12
N GLY A 372 6.42 -10.78 -12.55
CA GLY A 372 7.62 -10.48 -11.78
C GLY A 372 8.90 -10.34 -12.62
N GLY A 373 10.04 -10.33 -11.92
CA GLY A 373 11.39 -10.12 -12.44
C GLY A 373 12.12 -11.39 -12.89
N SER A 374 11.52 -12.58 -12.87
CA SER A 374 12.27 -13.82 -13.13
C SER A 374 12.64 -14.06 -14.60
N ALA A 375 11.84 -13.57 -15.55
CA ALA A 375 12.07 -13.74 -17.00
C ALA A 375 12.58 -12.45 -17.66
N SER A 376 13.17 -12.51 -18.85
CA SER A 376 13.52 -11.29 -19.62
C SER A 376 12.28 -10.60 -20.21
N PHE A 377 12.37 -9.31 -20.52
CA PHE A 377 11.30 -8.56 -21.19
C PHE A 377 10.90 -9.22 -22.51
N ASP A 378 11.86 -9.67 -23.32
CA ASP A 378 11.59 -10.34 -24.60
C ASP A 378 10.72 -11.60 -24.44
N GLN A 379 11.00 -12.38 -23.38
CA GLN A 379 10.21 -13.57 -23.05
C GLN A 379 8.79 -13.19 -22.61
N LEU A 380 8.65 -12.15 -21.76
CA LEU A 380 7.34 -11.69 -21.30
C LEU A 380 6.51 -11.11 -22.46
N TYR A 381 7.12 -10.28 -23.30
CA TYR A 381 6.48 -9.70 -24.47
C TYR A 381 6.01 -10.80 -25.44
N THR A 382 6.89 -11.73 -25.81
CA THR A 382 6.55 -12.84 -26.71
C THR A 382 5.45 -13.72 -26.12
N LYS A 383 5.49 -13.97 -24.80
CA LYS A 383 4.44 -14.73 -24.11
C LYS A 383 3.08 -14.02 -24.15
N SER A 384 3.06 -12.70 -24.11
CA SER A 384 1.83 -11.89 -24.06
C SER A 384 1.22 -11.69 -25.44
N PHE A 385 2.07 -11.43 -26.45
CA PHE A 385 1.64 -10.96 -27.77
C PHE A 385 1.95 -11.95 -28.91
N GLY A 386 2.63 -13.06 -28.63
CA GLY A 386 2.90 -14.13 -29.59
C GLY A 386 4.05 -13.86 -30.58
N HIS A 387 4.65 -12.68 -30.56
CA HIS A 387 5.78 -12.31 -31.42
C HIS A 387 6.83 -11.50 -30.65
N LYS A 388 8.03 -11.34 -31.25
CA LYS A 388 9.07 -10.48 -30.68
C LYS A 388 8.69 -9.01 -30.78
N MET A 389 9.20 -8.20 -29.85
CA MET A 389 8.97 -6.76 -29.86
C MET A 389 9.65 -6.11 -31.07
N THR A 390 8.94 -5.22 -31.75
CA THR A 390 9.47 -4.31 -32.76
C THR A 390 8.90 -2.91 -32.53
N ARG A 391 9.51 -1.88 -33.12
CA ARG A 391 8.96 -0.51 -33.06
C ARG A 391 7.53 -0.45 -33.59
N ALA A 392 7.26 -1.11 -34.72
CA ALA A 392 5.93 -1.16 -35.32
C ALA A 392 4.92 -1.84 -34.38
N SER A 393 5.27 -3.00 -33.81
CA SER A 393 4.35 -3.73 -32.94
C SER A 393 4.07 -3.01 -31.62
N MET A 394 5.04 -2.26 -31.09
CA MET A 394 4.81 -1.38 -29.93
C MET A 394 3.84 -0.24 -30.29
N LEU A 395 4.05 0.45 -31.41
CA LEU A 395 3.16 1.54 -31.81
C LEU A 395 1.72 1.04 -32.08
N GLU A 396 1.58 -0.12 -32.72
CA GLU A 396 0.27 -0.74 -32.96
C GLU A 396 -0.44 -1.12 -31.66
N LEU A 397 0.27 -1.76 -30.72
CA LEU A 397 -0.26 -2.09 -29.40
C LEU A 397 -0.77 -0.83 -28.69
N PHE A 398 0.04 0.22 -28.63
CA PHE A 398 -0.33 1.44 -27.91
C PHE A 398 -1.49 2.20 -28.57
N ARG A 399 -1.60 2.20 -29.91
CA ARG A 399 -2.79 2.71 -30.61
C ARG A 399 -4.04 1.90 -30.26
N ALA A 400 -3.94 0.57 -30.24
CA ALA A 400 -5.07 -0.28 -29.88
C ALA A 400 -5.51 -0.05 -28.42
N LEU A 401 -4.56 0.16 -27.50
CA LEU A 401 -4.87 0.47 -26.11
C LEU A 401 -5.62 1.80 -25.97
N GLN A 402 -5.17 2.84 -26.68
CA GLN A 402 -5.86 4.13 -26.68
C GLN A 402 -7.28 4.07 -27.26
N GLN A 403 -7.54 3.15 -28.20
CA GLN A 403 -8.86 3.00 -28.83
C GLN A 403 -9.83 2.10 -28.05
N SER A 404 -9.31 1.20 -27.22
CA SER A 404 -10.11 0.12 -26.62
C SER A 404 -10.63 0.43 -25.22
N ASP A 405 -10.19 1.54 -24.62
CA ASP A 405 -10.60 2.15 -23.35
C ASP A 405 -11.28 1.22 -22.33
N TYR A 406 -10.60 0.12 -21.99
CA TYR A 406 -11.10 -0.83 -20.98
C TYR A 406 -10.76 -0.44 -19.54
N LEU A 407 -9.93 0.59 -19.36
CA LEU A 407 -9.52 1.08 -18.05
C LEU A 407 -10.34 2.31 -17.73
N ALA A 408 -11.26 2.21 -16.78
CA ALA A 408 -12.09 3.33 -16.36
C ALA A 408 -11.22 4.57 -16.07
N PRO A 409 -11.58 5.75 -16.63
CA PRO A 409 -10.85 6.97 -16.35
C PRO A 409 -11.00 7.36 -14.89
N ILE A 410 -10.06 8.16 -14.43
CA ILE A 410 -10.08 8.77 -13.10
C ILE A 410 -10.90 10.05 -13.23
N VAL A 411 -12.02 10.11 -12.50
CA VAL A 411 -12.95 11.25 -12.53
C VAL A 411 -12.99 11.90 -11.15
N SER A 412 -12.75 13.21 -11.11
CA SER A 412 -12.85 14.06 -9.92
C SER A 412 -13.71 15.29 -10.23
N GLU A 413 -13.99 16.09 -9.21
CA GLU A 413 -14.66 17.38 -9.35
C GLU A 413 -13.75 18.46 -8.77
N THR A 414 -13.72 19.64 -9.40
CA THR A 414 -13.11 20.84 -8.81
C THR A 414 -14.00 21.40 -7.70
N ASP A 415 -13.46 22.34 -6.90
CA ASP A 415 -14.25 23.08 -5.90
C ASP A 415 -15.45 23.83 -6.50
N ASP A 416 -15.37 24.20 -7.78
CA ASP A 416 -16.44 24.87 -8.53
C ASP A 416 -17.48 23.88 -9.12
N GLY A 417 -17.25 22.57 -8.98
CA GLY A 417 -18.12 21.50 -9.47
C GLY A 417 -17.88 21.08 -10.93
N ASP A 418 -16.78 21.55 -11.54
CA ASP A 418 -16.38 21.10 -12.88
C ASP A 418 -15.76 19.70 -12.84
N GLU A 419 -16.15 18.83 -13.77
CA GLU A 419 -15.63 17.47 -13.87
C GLU A 419 -14.20 17.46 -14.45
N LEU A 420 -13.26 16.86 -13.71
CA LEU A 420 -11.91 16.57 -14.15
C LEU A 420 -11.80 15.09 -14.54
N THR A 421 -11.45 14.82 -15.79
CA THR A 421 -11.21 13.46 -16.27
C THR A 421 -9.73 13.29 -16.64
N LEU A 422 -9.13 12.21 -16.13
CA LEU A 422 -7.78 11.78 -16.51
C LEU A 422 -7.82 10.31 -16.92
N SER A 423 -7.36 10.01 -18.13
CA SER A 423 -7.27 8.62 -18.56
C SER A 423 -6.25 7.86 -17.72
N ARG A 424 -6.56 6.61 -17.37
CA ARG A 424 -5.66 5.72 -16.64
C ARG A 424 -4.33 5.53 -17.39
N PHE A 425 -4.42 5.52 -18.71
CA PHE A 425 -3.30 5.39 -19.61
C PHE A 425 -2.34 6.58 -19.49
N ASP A 426 -2.87 7.81 -19.56
CA ASP A 426 -2.06 9.03 -19.48
C ASP A 426 -1.38 9.16 -18.12
N LEU A 427 -2.08 8.83 -17.03
CA LEU A 427 -1.48 8.76 -15.71
C LEU A 427 -0.27 7.80 -15.70
N GLU A 428 -0.43 6.56 -16.15
CA GLU A 428 0.63 5.57 -16.11
C GLU A 428 1.81 5.95 -17.03
N LEU A 429 1.55 6.70 -18.11
CA LEU A 429 2.59 7.27 -18.97
C LEU A 429 3.39 8.36 -18.24
N VAL A 430 2.72 9.30 -17.55
CA VAL A 430 3.37 10.30 -16.70
C VAL A 430 4.19 9.63 -15.60
N LEU A 431 3.66 8.60 -14.94
CA LEU A 431 4.39 7.86 -13.90
C LEU A 431 5.58 7.07 -14.46
N ALA A 432 5.49 6.54 -15.68
CA ALA A 432 6.62 5.90 -16.34
C ALA A 432 7.73 6.91 -16.69
N LEU A 433 7.36 8.11 -17.14
CA LEU A 433 8.28 9.22 -17.36
C LEU A 433 8.95 9.68 -16.05
N ALA A 434 8.15 9.96 -15.03
CA ALA A 434 8.62 10.39 -13.73
C ALA A 434 9.57 9.37 -13.10
N GLU A 435 9.32 8.07 -13.27
CA GLU A 435 10.23 7.02 -12.80
C GLU A 435 11.57 7.01 -13.57
N VAL A 436 11.57 7.21 -14.89
CA VAL A 436 12.80 7.31 -15.69
C VAL A 436 13.61 8.52 -15.26
N LEU A 437 12.95 9.67 -15.05
CA LEU A 437 13.58 10.88 -14.56
C LEU A 437 14.11 10.71 -13.14
N ALA A 438 13.36 10.08 -12.23
CA ALA A 438 13.82 9.80 -10.87
C ALA A 438 15.07 8.92 -10.87
N ALA A 439 15.11 7.88 -11.72
CA ALA A 439 16.25 6.98 -11.82
C ALA A 439 17.49 7.65 -12.45
N ALA A 440 17.32 8.62 -13.35
CA ALA A 440 18.42 9.32 -14.01
C ALA A 440 18.91 10.55 -13.21
N HIS A 441 17.99 11.40 -12.74
CA HIS A 441 18.31 12.65 -12.05
C HIS A 441 18.51 12.47 -10.55
N SER A 442 17.82 11.52 -9.91
CA SER A 442 17.93 11.28 -8.46
C SER A 442 18.18 9.80 -8.11
N PRO A 443 19.24 9.17 -8.66
CA PRO A 443 19.49 7.74 -8.51
C PRO A 443 19.68 7.31 -7.04
N LEU A 444 20.25 8.20 -6.20
CA LEU A 444 20.46 7.94 -4.77
C LEU A 444 19.13 7.91 -3.99
N TYR A 445 18.26 8.90 -4.21
CA TYR A 445 16.92 8.93 -3.63
C TYR A 445 16.10 7.74 -4.12
N PHE A 446 16.02 7.58 -5.45
CA PHE A 446 15.26 6.52 -6.08
C PHE A 446 15.71 5.15 -5.58
N GLY A 447 17.01 4.96 -5.34
CA GLY A 447 17.61 3.72 -4.85
C GLY A 447 17.48 3.44 -3.34
N SER A 448 17.03 4.40 -2.53
CA SER A 448 16.93 4.26 -1.07
C SER A 448 15.48 4.05 -0.64
N ASP A 449 15.21 2.93 0.02
CA ASP A 449 13.90 2.63 0.56
C ASP A 449 13.62 3.54 1.77
N ALA A 450 14.64 3.76 2.61
CA ALA A 450 14.52 4.65 3.77
C ALA A 450 14.22 6.09 3.36
N ALA A 451 14.91 6.63 2.35
CA ALA A 451 14.67 8.01 1.89
C ALA A 451 13.24 8.20 1.38
N ILE A 452 12.73 7.25 0.59
CA ILE A 452 11.35 7.29 0.09
C ILE A 452 10.36 7.21 1.26
N MET A 453 10.55 6.29 2.22
CA MET A 453 9.63 6.14 3.35
C MET A 453 9.63 7.35 4.29
N VAL A 454 10.79 7.98 4.54
CA VAL A 454 10.86 9.20 5.35
C VAL A 454 10.18 10.37 4.64
N SER A 455 10.48 10.56 3.35
CA SER A 455 9.97 11.71 2.59
C SER A 455 8.47 11.61 2.32
N THR A 456 7.96 10.41 2.12
CA THR A 456 6.54 10.18 1.82
C THR A 456 5.68 9.86 3.05
N GLU A 457 6.32 9.66 4.21
CA GLU A 457 5.72 9.20 5.47
C GLU A 457 4.86 7.92 5.34
N CYS A 458 5.12 7.12 4.30
CA CYS A 458 4.32 5.96 3.91
C CYS A 458 5.20 4.74 3.66
N THR A 459 4.62 3.54 3.78
CA THR A 459 5.22 2.36 3.14
C THR A 459 5.32 2.56 1.64
N MET A 460 6.37 2.00 1.06
CA MET A 460 6.51 1.90 -0.39
C MET A 460 6.14 0.51 -0.89
N GLU A 461 5.69 0.43 -2.13
CA GLU A 461 5.46 -0.81 -2.88
C GLU A 461 6.28 -0.82 -4.18
N ILE A 462 6.75 -2.00 -4.57
CA ILE A 462 7.68 -2.12 -5.71
C ILE A 462 7.20 -3.13 -6.75
N ILE A 463 7.69 -2.95 -7.98
CA ILE A 463 7.58 -3.90 -9.07
C ILE A 463 9.00 -4.46 -9.32
N PRO A 464 9.21 -5.78 -9.26
CA PRO A 464 10.54 -6.36 -9.40
C PRO A 464 10.96 -6.34 -10.87
N THR A 465 12.23 -6.07 -11.12
CA THR A 465 12.83 -6.05 -12.45
C THR A 465 13.75 -7.26 -12.63
N HIS A 466 13.97 -7.70 -13.88
CA HIS A 466 14.89 -8.81 -14.16
C HIS A 466 16.36 -8.38 -14.08
N ARG A 467 16.63 -7.15 -14.50
CA ARG A 467 17.93 -6.47 -14.40
C ARG A 467 17.68 -4.99 -14.13
N GLY A 468 18.62 -4.36 -13.42
CA GLY A 468 18.50 -2.97 -12.98
C GLY A 468 17.85 -2.82 -11.61
N VAL A 469 17.55 -1.58 -11.23
CA VAL A 469 16.87 -1.25 -9.97
C VAL A 469 15.39 -1.65 -10.04
N ARG A 470 14.76 -1.86 -8.88
CA ARG A 470 13.30 -2.04 -8.78
C ARG A 470 12.55 -0.88 -9.45
N SER A 471 11.35 -1.14 -9.95
CA SER A 471 10.37 -0.09 -10.24
C SER A 471 9.53 0.18 -8.99
N LEU A 472 9.02 1.39 -8.84
CA LEU A 472 8.01 1.75 -7.83
C LEU A 472 6.61 1.49 -8.41
N THR A 473 5.69 1.00 -7.60
CA THR A 473 4.28 0.88 -8.05
C THR A 473 3.69 2.25 -8.36
N ALA A 474 2.60 2.30 -9.14
CA ALA A 474 1.94 3.56 -9.46
C ALA A 474 1.56 4.37 -8.19
N PRO A 475 0.93 3.79 -7.15
CA PRO A 475 0.72 4.46 -5.86
C PRO A 475 1.96 5.08 -5.23
N THR A 476 3.07 4.34 -5.21
CA THR A 476 4.31 4.80 -4.57
C THR A 476 4.96 5.93 -5.35
N MET A 477 5.05 5.78 -6.68
CA MET A 477 5.65 6.81 -7.55
C MET A 477 4.80 8.08 -7.55
N LEU A 478 3.48 7.93 -7.51
CA LEU A 478 2.55 9.06 -7.45
C LEU A 478 2.66 9.78 -6.10
N ASN A 479 2.79 9.06 -4.99
CA ASN A 479 3.06 9.70 -3.70
C ASN A 479 4.39 10.46 -3.72
N VAL A 480 5.47 9.85 -4.24
CA VAL A 480 6.75 10.55 -4.44
C VAL A 480 6.58 11.82 -5.27
N LEU A 481 5.88 11.72 -6.40
CA LEU A 481 5.73 12.82 -7.34
C LEU A 481 4.92 13.99 -6.77
N MET A 482 3.85 13.71 -6.00
CA MET A 482 2.90 14.74 -5.57
C MET A 482 3.13 15.25 -4.14
N SER A 483 3.86 14.52 -3.28
CA SER A 483 3.99 14.87 -1.85
C SER A 483 5.42 15.11 -1.37
N THR A 484 6.42 15.03 -2.24
CA THR A 484 7.83 15.20 -1.85
C THR A 484 8.53 16.29 -2.65
N HIS A 485 9.53 16.92 -2.05
CA HIS A 485 10.35 17.93 -2.71
C HIS A 485 11.16 17.39 -3.91
N VAL A 486 11.55 16.10 -3.85
CA VAL A 486 12.13 15.43 -5.03
C VAL A 486 11.09 15.32 -6.15
N GLY A 487 9.82 15.07 -5.80
CA GLY A 487 8.70 15.11 -6.72
C GLY A 487 8.52 16.46 -7.40
N GLU A 488 8.62 17.56 -6.65
CA GLU A 488 8.55 18.94 -7.17
C GLU A 488 9.64 19.19 -8.23
N GLU A 489 10.87 18.74 -8.00
CA GLU A 489 11.95 18.87 -8.99
C GLU A 489 11.73 18.00 -10.23
N LEU A 490 11.23 16.77 -10.06
CA LEU A 490 10.86 15.91 -11.18
C LEU A 490 9.74 16.53 -12.00
N TRP A 491 8.76 17.14 -11.33
CA TRP A 491 7.68 17.87 -11.96
C TRP A 491 8.21 19.07 -12.76
N ARG A 492 9.08 19.89 -12.17
CA ARG A 492 9.76 21.01 -12.85
C ARG A 492 10.52 20.56 -14.09
N ILE A 493 11.23 19.43 -14.02
CA ILE A 493 11.94 18.87 -15.19
C ILE A 493 10.93 18.49 -16.28
N MET A 494 9.82 17.83 -15.94
CA MET A 494 8.77 17.50 -16.91
C MET A 494 8.15 18.75 -17.53
N GLU A 495 7.80 19.76 -16.75
CA GLU A 495 7.27 21.04 -17.26
C GLU A 495 8.25 21.73 -18.21
N THR A 496 9.54 21.71 -17.88
CA THR A 496 10.60 22.29 -18.73
C THR A 496 10.74 21.53 -20.04
N MET A 497 10.74 20.19 -19.98
CA MET A 497 10.83 19.33 -21.15
C MET A 497 9.63 19.58 -22.08
N PHE A 498 8.41 19.55 -21.54
CA PHE A 498 7.17 19.65 -22.31
C PHE A 498 6.65 21.09 -22.45
N ALA A 499 7.50 22.09 -22.28
CA ALA A 499 7.13 23.49 -22.47
C ALA A 499 6.62 23.70 -23.92
N GLY A 500 5.35 24.07 -24.06
CA GLY A 500 4.68 24.24 -25.35
C GLY A 500 4.06 22.97 -25.96
N ASP A 501 4.01 21.85 -25.23
CA ASP A 501 3.23 20.66 -25.57
C ASP A 501 1.87 20.73 -24.84
N ASP A 502 0.86 21.27 -25.52
CA ASP A 502 -0.48 21.52 -24.95
C ASP A 502 -1.15 20.23 -24.43
N ASP A 503 -0.93 19.10 -25.11
CA ASP A 503 -1.53 17.81 -24.73
C ASP A 503 -0.94 17.30 -23.42
N MET A 504 0.40 17.27 -23.31
CA MET A 504 1.04 16.85 -22.05
C MET A 504 0.78 17.85 -20.93
N HIS A 505 0.77 19.16 -21.23
CA HIS A 505 0.46 20.18 -20.24
C HIS A 505 -0.93 19.96 -19.62
N ARG A 506 -1.96 19.68 -20.44
CA ARG A 506 -3.30 19.37 -19.94
C ARG A 506 -3.32 18.11 -19.07
N VAL A 507 -2.60 17.06 -19.45
CA VAL A 507 -2.51 15.82 -18.65
C VAL A 507 -1.89 16.10 -17.28
N MET A 508 -0.80 16.87 -17.24
CA MET A 508 -0.12 17.24 -15.99
C MET A 508 -1.00 18.13 -15.10
N VAL A 509 -1.65 19.14 -15.68
CA VAL A 509 -2.59 20.02 -14.94
C VAL A 509 -3.74 19.21 -14.35
N ASN A 510 -4.40 18.37 -15.15
CA ASN A 510 -5.50 17.53 -14.64
C ASN A 510 -5.03 16.61 -13.52
N LEU A 511 -3.83 16.03 -13.61
CA LEU A 511 -3.28 15.19 -12.54
C LEU A 511 -3.05 15.99 -11.25
N TYR A 512 -2.52 17.20 -11.37
CA TYR A 512 -2.29 18.09 -10.22
C TYR A 512 -3.61 18.50 -9.58
N ASP A 513 -4.59 18.93 -10.36
CA ASP A 513 -5.90 19.36 -9.86
C ASP A 513 -6.66 18.19 -9.19
N ILE A 514 -6.57 16.97 -9.75
CA ILE A 514 -7.13 15.76 -9.14
C ILE A 514 -6.46 15.44 -7.79
N HIS A 515 -5.15 15.69 -7.66
CA HIS A 515 -4.44 15.50 -6.39
C HIS A 515 -4.87 16.54 -5.36
N GLU A 516 -4.85 17.82 -5.72
CA GLU A 516 -5.18 18.93 -4.83
C GLU A 516 -6.62 18.90 -4.34
N SER A 517 -7.55 18.38 -5.16
CA SER A 517 -8.95 18.23 -4.76
C SER A 517 -9.13 17.32 -3.54
N GLY A 518 -8.19 16.39 -3.30
CA GLY A 518 -8.22 15.45 -2.19
C GLY A 518 -9.38 14.45 -2.23
N PHE A 519 -10.23 14.49 -3.26
CA PHE A 519 -11.39 13.61 -3.40
C PHE A 519 -10.99 12.19 -3.83
N ILE A 520 -9.88 12.04 -4.56
CA ILE A 520 -9.37 10.75 -5.01
C ILE A 520 -8.17 10.36 -4.18
N ASN A 521 -8.26 9.20 -3.52
CA ASN A 521 -7.10 8.63 -2.87
C ASN A 521 -6.13 8.05 -3.90
N LEU A 522 -5.08 8.78 -4.26
CA LEU A 522 -4.11 8.33 -5.27
C LEU A 522 -3.45 6.95 -5.01
N PRO A 523 -3.36 6.45 -3.76
CA PRO A 523 -3.04 5.05 -3.50
C PRO A 523 -4.09 3.98 -3.90
N SER A 524 -5.39 4.33 -4.04
CA SER A 524 -6.47 3.41 -4.44
C SER A 524 -6.56 3.16 -5.95
N ILE A 525 -5.78 3.92 -6.71
CA ILE A 525 -5.68 3.91 -8.17
C ILE A 525 -5.24 2.52 -8.69
N GLY A 526 -4.68 1.67 -7.83
CA GLY A 526 -4.34 0.28 -8.11
C GLY A 526 -3.13 0.12 -9.03
N ILE A 527 -2.71 -1.13 -9.22
CA ILE A 527 -1.55 -1.47 -10.07
C ILE A 527 -2.07 -2.05 -11.38
N THR A 528 -1.86 -1.32 -12.48
CA THR A 528 -2.20 -1.82 -13.82
C THR A 528 -1.32 -3.01 -14.18
N ARG A 529 -1.93 -4.10 -14.64
CA ARG A 529 -1.24 -5.35 -14.98
C ARG A 529 -1.90 -6.05 -16.17
N TRP A 530 -1.16 -6.91 -16.84
CA TRP A 530 -1.70 -7.78 -17.89
C TRP A 530 -2.50 -8.93 -17.27
N ASP A 531 -3.74 -9.13 -17.71
CA ASP A 531 -4.55 -10.31 -17.39
C ASP A 531 -4.46 -11.32 -18.54
N GLN A 532 -3.96 -12.52 -18.24
CA GLN A 532 -3.75 -13.55 -19.25
C GLN A 532 -5.06 -14.21 -19.71
N GLU A 533 -6.07 -14.27 -18.85
CA GLU A 533 -7.35 -14.92 -19.16
C GLU A 533 -8.21 -14.01 -20.04
N LEU A 534 -8.21 -12.70 -19.74
CA LEU A 534 -8.95 -11.70 -20.49
C LEU A 534 -8.18 -11.16 -21.71
N GLY A 535 -6.87 -11.41 -21.79
CA GLY A 535 -6.03 -10.92 -22.89
C GLY A 535 -5.98 -9.39 -22.99
N ARG A 536 -6.11 -8.69 -21.85
CA ARG A 536 -6.14 -7.22 -21.76
C ARG A 536 -5.49 -6.72 -20.46
N PHE A 537 -5.20 -5.43 -20.40
CA PHE A 537 -4.75 -4.80 -19.15
C PHE A 537 -5.94 -4.53 -18.23
N VAL A 538 -5.72 -4.74 -16.93
CA VAL A 538 -6.72 -4.52 -15.88
C VAL A 538 -6.08 -3.80 -14.71
N VAL A 539 -6.87 -3.02 -14.00
CA VAL A 539 -6.58 -2.61 -12.62
C VAL A 539 -7.36 -3.56 -11.72
N PRO A 540 -6.74 -4.19 -10.70
CA PRO A 540 -7.48 -4.94 -9.70
C PRO A 540 -8.29 -3.96 -8.83
N THR A 541 -9.41 -3.50 -9.35
CA THR A 541 -10.57 -3.09 -8.57
C THR A 541 -11.48 -4.30 -8.60
N ASP A 542 -11.71 -4.93 -7.45
CA ASP A 542 -12.55 -6.13 -7.40
C ASP A 542 -13.98 -5.80 -7.82
N GLU A 543 -14.36 -6.09 -9.07
CA GLU A 543 -15.75 -6.28 -9.46
C GLU A 543 -15.94 -7.64 -10.17
N ILE A 544 -16.49 -8.56 -9.38
CA ILE A 544 -17.63 -9.44 -9.65
C ILE A 544 -17.86 -9.86 -11.11
N GLU A 545 -17.68 -11.15 -11.39
CA GLU A 545 -18.71 -11.89 -12.12
C GLU A 545 -19.19 -13.06 -11.26
N ASP A 546 -20.46 -12.94 -10.86
CA ASP A 546 -21.30 -14.03 -10.37
C ASP A 546 -21.73 -14.86 -11.59
N PRO A 547 -21.31 -16.14 -11.73
CA PRO A 547 -21.83 -16.96 -12.80
C PRO A 547 -23.21 -17.46 -12.37
N ALA A 548 -24.22 -17.02 -13.12
CA ALA A 548 -25.60 -17.51 -13.16
C ALA A 548 -26.65 -16.81 -12.28
N ILE A 549 -27.36 -15.86 -12.90
CA ILE A 549 -28.82 -15.81 -12.80
C ILE A 549 -29.35 -15.85 -14.24
N PRO A 550 -29.95 -16.96 -14.72
CA PRO A 550 -30.66 -16.94 -15.99
C PRO A 550 -31.85 -16.00 -15.86
N ALA A 551 -31.98 -15.07 -16.81
CA ALA A 551 -33.15 -14.21 -16.95
C ALA A 551 -34.40 -15.10 -17.04
N ASP A 552 -35.22 -15.09 -16.00
CA ASP A 552 -36.51 -15.76 -16.01
C ASP A 552 -37.49 -14.87 -16.77
N GLU A 553 -37.73 -15.23 -18.03
CA GLU A 553 -38.87 -14.76 -18.80
C GLU A 553 -40.16 -15.20 -18.08
N SER A 554 -40.84 -14.27 -17.40
CA SER A 554 -42.25 -14.48 -17.05
C SER A 554 -43.09 -13.21 -17.09
N THR A 555 -43.81 -13.12 -18.21
CA THR A 555 -45.22 -12.73 -18.35
C THR A 555 -45.69 -11.43 -17.67
N MET A 556 -45.51 -10.31 -18.36
CA MET A 556 -46.47 -9.20 -18.26
C MET A 556 -47.74 -9.53 -19.05
N THR A 557 -48.82 -9.79 -18.33
CA THR A 557 -50.19 -9.67 -18.84
C THR A 557 -50.59 -8.18 -18.85
N PRO A 558 -51.26 -7.69 -19.91
CA PRO A 558 -51.61 -6.28 -20.03
C PRO A 558 -52.92 -6.00 -19.28
N VAL A 559 -52.91 -5.04 -18.35
CA VAL A 559 -54.14 -4.48 -17.78
C VAL A 559 -54.28 -3.01 -18.20
N VAL A 560 -55.01 -2.86 -19.30
CA VAL A 560 -56.10 -1.91 -19.55
C VAL A 560 -56.14 -0.61 -18.74
N ASN A 561 -55.92 0.50 -19.46
CA ASN A 561 -56.53 1.84 -19.36
C ASN A 561 -57.48 2.14 -18.19
N ARG A 562 -57.27 3.30 -17.54
CA ARG A 562 -58.32 4.33 -17.42
C ARG A 562 -57.79 5.74 -17.13
N GLN A 563 -58.32 6.65 -17.93
CA GLN A 563 -58.27 8.12 -17.96
C GLN A 563 -58.55 8.78 -16.59
N TYR A 564 -57.83 9.86 -16.23
CA TYR A 564 -58.11 11.25 -16.60
C TYR A 564 -56.84 12.10 -16.48
#